data_AF-A0A2V9SWV9-F1
#
_entry.id   AF-A0A2V9SWV9-F1
#
_cell.length_a   1.000
_cell.length_b   1.000
_cell.length_c   1.000
_cell.angle_alpha   90.00
_cell.angle_beta   90.00
_cell.angle_gamma   90.00
#
_symmetry.space_group_name_H-M   'P 1'
#
loop_
_entity.id
_entity.type
_entity.pdbx_description
1 polymer ?
#
loop_
_entity_poly.entity_id
_entity_poly.type
_entity_poly.pdbx_seq_one_letter_code
_entity_poly.pdbx_strand_id
1 'polypeptide(L)'
;MADPWKNTACEEPVILRLIRPAAILLLVVATTLPASPSGANSLFNKGKDAEARQNYELAYDYYKQAFDLKPKDLAYRAAYERLRFYAGASHVKRGQLLRDSGKLDEALAEFQKAVEIDPSSPIAQQEIRRTQQMIDAAKAPGPKAATPAPSGLEQRVQEAQGPVELATISNIPITLKLTEDTKVIYETVGKLAGINVLFDPDYTSRRVKIELNGVTLEQALQIIALESKTFWRPVTPNTIFVASDTPAKRKDVEQSVIKTFYLANLSQPTELQDVVNALRQILEI
;
A
#
# COMPACT_ATOMS: atom_id res chain seq x y z
N MET A 1 -71.70 -32.59 -74.06
CA MET A 1 -72.20 -33.94 -74.34
C MET A 1 -71.53 -34.85 -73.32
N ALA A 2 -72.05 -34.97 -72.09
CA ALA A 2 -73.23 -35.74 -71.68
C ALA A 2 -73.06 -37.20 -72.16
N ASP A 3 -72.89 -38.21 -71.29
CA ASP A 3 -73.98 -38.71 -70.44
C ASP A 3 -73.50 -39.79 -69.42
N PRO A 4 -74.36 -40.29 -68.49
CA PRO A 4 -74.08 -40.33 -67.04
C PRO A 4 -74.13 -41.76 -66.43
N TRP A 5 -74.01 -41.87 -65.09
CA TRP A 5 -74.86 -42.63 -64.14
C TRP A 5 -74.06 -43.04 -62.88
N LYS A 6 -74.24 -42.24 -61.82
CA LYS A 6 -74.16 -42.66 -60.42
C LYS A 6 -75.55 -43.13 -59.98
N ASN A 7 -75.62 -44.20 -59.18
CA ASN A 7 -76.68 -44.62 -58.26
C ASN A 7 -76.08 -45.83 -57.51
N THR A 8 -76.13 -46.01 -56.20
CA THR A 8 -77.21 -45.94 -55.20
C THR A 8 -76.57 -45.83 -53.80
N ALA A 9 -76.90 -44.85 -52.97
CA ALA A 9 -78.00 -44.84 -51.98
C ALA A 9 -77.65 -45.51 -50.64
N CYS A 10 -77.62 -44.70 -49.57
CA CYS A 10 -78.16 -45.02 -48.26
C CYS A 10 -78.47 -43.69 -47.52
N GLU A 11 -79.77 -43.45 -47.30
CA GLU A 11 -80.42 -42.35 -46.56
C GLU A 11 -80.13 -42.44 -45.04
N GLU A 12 -79.70 -41.37 -44.35
CA GLU A 12 -80.45 -40.43 -43.45
C GLU A 12 -81.09 -41.04 -42.17
N PRO A 13 -81.27 -40.32 -41.02
CA PRO A 13 -81.53 -38.87 -40.94
C PRO A 13 -80.88 -38.06 -39.78
N VAL A 14 -81.06 -36.76 -39.95
CA VAL A 14 -80.86 -35.57 -39.11
C VAL A 14 -81.55 -35.63 -37.74
N ILE A 15 -80.88 -35.23 -36.64
CA ILE A 15 -81.53 -34.44 -35.56
C ILE A 15 -80.61 -33.31 -35.05
N LEU A 16 -81.21 -32.12 -35.15
CA LEU A 16 -80.85 -30.77 -34.78
C LEU A 16 -80.68 -30.57 -33.26
N ARG A 17 -79.60 -29.89 -32.81
CA ARG A 17 -79.66 -28.97 -31.65
C ARG A 17 -78.73 -27.77 -31.83
N LEU A 18 -79.33 -26.65 -32.23
CA LEU A 18 -78.86 -25.30 -31.93
C LEU A 18 -78.91 -25.07 -30.40
N ILE A 19 -77.94 -24.32 -29.85
CA ILE A 19 -78.10 -23.14 -28.96
C ILE A 19 -76.70 -22.47 -28.82
N ARG A 20 -76.67 -21.14 -29.01
CA ARG A 20 -75.53 -20.18 -28.97
C ARG A 20 -75.15 -19.80 -27.50
N PRO A 21 -74.29 -18.80 -27.14
CA PRO A 21 -73.12 -18.12 -27.76
C PRO A 21 -71.91 -17.95 -26.79
N ALA A 22 -70.81 -17.34 -27.28
CA ALA A 22 -69.86 -16.46 -26.55
C ALA A 22 -69.09 -16.96 -25.30
N ALA A 23 -67.76 -17.03 -25.42
CA ALA A 23 -66.83 -16.40 -24.46
C ALA A 23 -65.38 -16.48 -24.98
N ILE A 24 -64.80 -15.32 -25.22
CA ILE A 24 -63.36 -15.11 -25.35
C ILE A 24 -62.71 -15.51 -24.01
N LEU A 25 -61.76 -16.45 -24.01
CA LEU A 25 -60.80 -16.55 -22.91
C LEU A 25 -59.39 -16.75 -23.48
N LEU A 26 -58.67 -15.64 -23.49
CA LEU A 26 -57.26 -15.51 -23.81
C LEU A 26 -56.47 -16.11 -22.64
N LEU A 27 -56.08 -17.37 -22.76
CA LEU A 27 -55.35 -18.10 -21.71
C LEU A 27 -53.83 -17.99 -21.97
N VAL A 28 -53.25 -16.86 -21.57
CA VAL A 28 -51.79 -16.77 -21.36
C VAL A 28 -51.47 -17.63 -20.15
N VAL A 29 -51.07 -18.89 -20.39
CA VAL A 29 -50.45 -19.72 -19.36
C VAL A 29 -49.07 -19.13 -19.07
N ALA A 30 -48.99 -18.24 -18.08
CA ALA A 30 -47.71 -17.94 -17.44
C ALA A 30 -47.30 -19.17 -16.62
N THR A 31 -46.57 -20.10 -17.23
CA THR A 31 -45.93 -21.19 -16.49
C THR A 31 -44.83 -20.59 -15.62
N THR A 32 -45.12 -20.35 -14.35
CA THR A 32 -44.10 -20.14 -13.33
C THR A 32 -43.38 -21.47 -13.10
N LEU A 33 -42.28 -21.69 -13.82
CA LEU A 33 -41.38 -22.80 -13.53
C LEU A 33 -40.78 -22.57 -12.12
N PRO A 34 -40.97 -23.48 -11.15
CA PRO A 34 -40.26 -23.38 -9.89
C PRO A 34 -38.76 -23.53 -10.16
N ALA A 35 -37.96 -22.58 -9.67
CA ALA A 35 -36.50 -22.65 -9.71
C ALA A 35 -36.06 -24.00 -9.11
N SER A 36 -35.47 -24.86 -9.95
CA SER A 36 -35.24 -26.26 -9.59
C SER A 36 -34.29 -26.40 -8.39
N PRO A 37 -34.69 -27.10 -7.30
CA PRO A 37 -33.88 -27.29 -6.09
C PRO A 37 -32.52 -27.96 -6.30
N SER A 38 -32.31 -28.59 -7.46
CA SER A 38 -31.09 -29.30 -7.87
C SER A 38 -29.92 -28.38 -8.18
N GLY A 39 -30.17 -27.14 -8.61
CA GLY A 39 -29.12 -26.19 -9.00
C GLY A 39 -28.22 -25.79 -7.83
N ALA A 40 -28.82 -25.42 -6.69
CA ALA A 40 -28.08 -24.97 -5.52
C ALA A 40 -27.22 -26.09 -4.88
N ASN A 41 -27.75 -27.33 -4.82
CA ASN A 41 -26.99 -28.49 -4.36
C ASN A 41 -25.81 -28.81 -5.29
N SER A 42 -26.01 -28.71 -6.61
CA SER A 42 -24.92 -28.90 -7.58
C SER A 42 -23.82 -27.86 -7.41
N LEU A 43 -24.17 -26.57 -7.28
CA LEU A 43 -23.23 -25.48 -7.03
C LEU A 43 -22.47 -25.69 -5.70
N PHE A 44 -23.17 -26.06 -4.64
CA PHE A 44 -22.55 -26.34 -3.35
C PHE A 44 -21.52 -27.49 -3.43
N ASN A 45 -21.83 -28.56 -4.17
CA ASN A 45 -20.89 -29.66 -4.38
C ASN A 45 -19.69 -29.25 -5.26
N LYS A 46 -19.88 -28.38 -6.26
CA LYS A 46 -18.76 -27.79 -7.02
C LYS A 46 -17.87 -26.92 -6.14
N GLY A 47 -18.48 -26.15 -5.23
CA GLY A 47 -17.76 -25.38 -4.21
C GLY A 47 -16.87 -26.28 -3.33
N LYS A 48 -17.40 -27.41 -2.87
CA LYS A 48 -16.64 -28.41 -2.10
C LYS A 48 -15.45 -28.99 -2.87
N ASP A 49 -15.65 -29.35 -4.14
CA ASP A 49 -14.57 -29.87 -4.99
C ASP A 49 -13.49 -28.81 -5.24
N ALA A 50 -13.88 -27.57 -5.56
CA ALA A 50 -12.95 -26.46 -5.72
C ALA A 50 -12.16 -26.16 -4.43
N GLU A 51 -12.85 -26.19 -3.28
CA GLU A 51 -12.23 -25.98 -1.98
C GLU A 51 -11.23 -27.09 -1.63
N ALA A 52 -11.57 -28.36 -1.91
CA ALA A 52 -10.67 -29.48 -1.71
C ALA A 52 -9.38 -29.36 -2.54
N ARG A 53 -9.45 -28.66 -3.68
CA ARG A 53 -8.31 -28.32 -4.54
C ARG A 53 -7.63 -27.00 -4.16
N GLN A 54 -8.04 -26.38 -3.06
CA GLN A 54 -7.55 -25.08 -2.59
C GLN A 54 -7.78 -23.92 -3.57
N ASN A 55 -8.72 -24.07 -4.50
CA ASN A 55 -9.15 -23.01 -5.40
C ASN A 55 -10.19 -22.14 -4.70
N TYR A 56 -9.75 -21.36 -3.71
CA TYR A 56 -10.62 -20.63 -2.78
C TYR A 56 -11.49 -19.56 -3.46
N GLU A 57 -10.99 -18.88 -4.49
CA GLU A 57 -11.75 -17.92 -5.30
C GLU A 57 -12.95 -18.59 -5.99
N LEU A 58 -12.70 -19.70 -6.71
CA LEU A 58 -13.74 -20.45 -7.41
C LEU A 58 -14.73 -21.11 -6.44
N ALA A 59 -14.23 -21.63 -5.31
CA ALA A 59 -15.08 -22.20 -4.27
C ALA A 59 -16.01 -21.15 -3.67
N TYR A 60 -15.49 -19.94 -3.39
CA TYR A 60 -16.27 -18.81 -2.90
C TYR A 60 -17.41 -18.47 -3.85
N ASP A 61 -17.14 -18.36 -5.16
CA ASP A 61 -18.16 -18.05 -6.16
C ASP A 61 -19.27 -19.10 -6.23
N TYR A 62 -18.91 -20.39 -6.17
CA TYR A 62 -19.91 -21.46 -6.17
C TYR A 62 -20.77 -21.47 -4.91
N TYR A 63 -20.16 -21.27 -3.74
CA TYR A 63 -20.93 -21.17 -2.50
C TYR A 63 -21.79 -19.92 -2.44
N LYS A 64 -21.30 -18.79 -2.99
CA LYS A 64 -22.08 -17.57 -3.13
C LYS A 64 -23.32 -17.81 -3.99
N GLN A 65 -23.15 -18.42 -5.16
CA GLN A 65 -24.29 -18.74 -6.04
C GLN A 65 -25.29 -19.71 -5.38
N ALA A 66 -24.78 -20.72 -4.65
CA ALA A 66 -25.66 -21.64 -3.91
C ALA A 66 -26.46 -20.91 -2.82
N PHE A 67 -25.81 -20.00 -2.08
CA PHE A 67 -26.44 -19.14 -1.08
C PHE A 67 -27.46 -18.17 -1.71
N ASP A 68 -27.12 -17.53 -2.84
CA ASP A 68 -28.01 -16.61 -3.56
C ASP A 68 -29.30 -17.31 -4.01
N LEU A 69 -29.23 -18.60 -4.39
CA LEU A 69 -30.40 -19.41 -4.74
C LEU A 69 -31.24 -19.84 -3.53
N LYS A 70 -30.61 -20.09 -2.36
CA LYS A 70 -31.29 -20.49 -1.12
C LYS A 70 -30.71 -19.78 0.11
N PRO A 71 -31.03 -18.49 0.33
CA PRO A 71 -30.40 -17.69 1.38
C PRO A 71 -30.78 -18.09 2.81
N LYS A 72 -31.85 -18.89 2.96
CA LYS A 72 -32.29 -19.44 4.26
C LYS A 72 -31.60 -20.75 4.63
N ASP A 73 -30.86 -21.37 3.69
CA ASP A 73 -30.13 -22.59 3.97
C ASP A 73 -28.86 -22.27 4.75
N LEU A 74 -28.78 -22.77 5.99
CA LEU A 74 -27.68 -22.46 6.90
C LEU A 74 -26.36 -23.06 6.42
N ALA A 75 -26.38 -24.20 5.72
CA ALA A 75 -25.14 -24.85 5.25
C ALA A 75 -24.49 -24.01 4.15
N TYR A 76 -25.28 -23.48 3.21
CA TYR A 76 -24.76 -22.62 2.13
C TYR A 76 -24.24 -21.30 2.68
N ARG A 77 -24.99 -20.69 3.59
CA ARG A 77 -24.56 -19.46 4.28
C ARG A 77 -23.24 -19.66 5.01
N ALA A 78 -23.12 -20.72 5.81
CA ALA A 78 -21.90 -20.99 6.57
C ALA A 78 -20.68 -21.22 5.66
N ALA A 79 -20.86 -21.97 4.57
CA ALA A 79 -19.78 -22.20 3.61
C ALA A 79 -19.34 -20.91 2.90
N TYR A 80 -20.31 -20.12 2.42
CA TYR A 80 -20.07 -18.82 1.80
C TYR A 80 -19.32 -17.87 2.74
N GLU A 81 -19.83 -17.68 3.96
CA GLU A 81 -19.25 -16.74 4.94
C GLU A 81 -17.83 -17.14 5.34
N ARG A 82 -17.58 -18.45 5.55
CA ARG A 82 -16.24 -18.94 5.89
C ARG A 82 -15.23 -18.69 4.77
N LEU A 83 -15.65 -18.83 3.52
CA LEU A 83 -14.73 -18.71 2.38
C LEU A 83 -14.40 -17.29 1.96
N ARG A 84 -15.16 -16.29 2.43
CA ARG A 84 -14.82 -14.88 2.25
C ARG A 84 -13.38 -14.58 2.70
N PHE A 85 -12.97 -15.10 3.86
CA PHE A 85 -11.61 -14.92 4.37
C PHE A 85 -10.55 -15.48 3.42
N TYR A 86 -10.70 -16.73 2.97
CA TYR A 86 -9.71 -17.41 2.14
C TYR A 86 -9.64 -16.86 0.70
N ALA A 87 -10.80 -16.55 0.12
CA ALA A 87 -10.86 -15.93 -1.21
C ALA A 87 -10.30 -14.49 -1.16
N GLY A 88 -10.67 -13.70 -0.16
CA GLY A 88 -10.11 -12.37 0.06
C GLY A 88 -8.58 -12.41 0.24
N ALA A 89 -8.07 -13.35 1.04
CA ALA A 89 -6.63 -13.54 1.23
C ALA A 89 -5.89 -13.92 -0.07
N SER A 90 -6.54 -14.68 -0.96
CA SER A 90 -5.98 -15.05 -2.28
C SER A 90 -5.79 -13.81 -3.17
N HIS A 91 -6.77 -12.92 -3.19
CA HIS A 91 -6.67 -11.62 -3.88
C HIS A 91 -5.61 -10.71 -3.26
N VAL A 92 -5.50 -10.65 -1.93
CA VAL A 92 -4.41 -9.92 -1.26
C VAL A 92 -3.04 -10.45 -1.71
N LYS A 93 -2.86 -11.77 -1.73
CA LYS A 93 -1.58 -12.37 -2.15
C LYS A 93 -1.24 -12.03 -3.60
N ARG A 94 -2.23 -12.10 -4.51
CA ARG A 94 -2.04 -11.72 -5.92
C ARG A 94 -1.71 -10.22 -6.06
N GLY A 95 -2.40 -9.36 -5.33
CA GLY A 95 -2.13 -7.91 -5.30
C GLY A 95 -0.72 -7.59 -4.82
N GLN A 96 -0.22 -8.28 -3.79
CA GLN A 96 1.17 -8.12 -3.32
C GLN A 96 2.17 -8.46 -4.42
N LEU A 97 2.00 -9.60 -5.09
CA LEU A 97 2.89 -10.01 -6.19
C LEU A 97 2.86 -9.01 -7.37
N LEU A 98 1.68 -8.52 -7.74
CA LEU A 98 1.52 -7.51 -8.78
C LEU A 98 2.22 -6.20 -8.41
N ARG A 99 2.06 -5.75 -7.17
CA ARG A 99 2.72 -4.55 -6.67
C ARG A 99 4.24 -4.70 -6.68
N ASP A 100 4.74 -5.84 -6.21
CA ASP A 100 6.18 -6.15 -6.19
C ASP A 100 6.76 -6.21 -7.61
N SER A 101 5.94 -6.54 -8.61
CA SER A 101 6.28 -6.45 -10.05
C SER A 101 6.10 -5.06 -10.68
N GLY A 102 5.77 -4.03 -9.89
CA GLY A 102 5.59 -2.65 -10.36
C GLY A 102 4.22 -2.36 -11.01
N LYS A 103 3.32 -3.35 -11.08
CA LYS A 103 2.00 -3.23 -11.68
C LYS A 103 0.99 -2.66 -10.67
N LEU A 104 1.16 -1.38 -10.32
CA LEU A 104 0.46 -0.78 -9.20
C LEU A 104 -1.06 -0.70 -9.40
N ASP A 105 -1.54 -0.37 -10.60
CA ASP A 105 -2.98 -0.30 -10.88
C ASP A 105 -3.63 -1.70 -10.84
N GLU A 106 -2.97 -2.73 -11.39
CA GLU A 106 -3.43 -4.13 -11.30
C GLU A 106 -3.46 -4.61 -9.84
N ALA A 107 -2.44 -4.25 -9.06
CA ALA A 107 -2.36 -4.59 -7.64
C ALA A 107 -3.49 -3.95 -6.83
N LEU A 108 -3.77 -2.67 -7.07
CA LEU A 108 -4.86 -1.95 -6.41
C LEU A 108 -6.21 -2.61 -6.69
N ALA A 109 -6.46 -3.01 -7.93
CA ALA A 109 -7.68 -3.71 -8.31
C ALA A 109 -7.85 -5.05 -7.57
N GLU A 110 -6.77 -5.83 -7.40
CA GLU A 110 -6.82 -7.06 -6.63
C GLU A 110 -7.09 -6.81 -5.14
N PHE A 111 -6.49 -5.77 -4.53
CA PHE A 111 -6.79 -5.42 -3.15
C PHE A 111 -8.23 -4.92 -2.96
N GLN A 112 -8.79 -4.22 -3.94
CA GLN A 112 -10.20 -3.80 -3.93
C GLN A 112 -11.14 -5.01 -3.95
N LYS A 113 -10.89 -6.00 -4.83
CA LYS A 113 -11.65 -7.27 -4.84
C LYS A 113 -11.58 -8.00 -3.49
N ALA A 114 -10.41 -7.98 -2.84
CA ALA A 114 -10.27 -8.57 -1.52
C ALA A 114 -11.20 -7.92 -0.47
N VAL A 115 -11.35 -6.59 -0.51
CA VAL A 115 -12.29 -5.86 0.36
C VAL A 115 -13.75 -6.10 -0.03
N GLU A 116 -14.06 -6.27 -1.31
CA GLU A 116 -15.43 -6.61 -1.75
C GLU A 116 -15.87 -7.98 -1.23
N ILE A 117 -14.95 -8.96 -1.25
CA ILE A 117 -15.19 -10.31 -0.76
C ILE A 117 -15.21 -10.34 0.78
N ASP A 118 -14.21 -9.72 1.41
CA ASP A 118 -14.11 -9.60 2.86
C ASP A 118 -13.91 -8.14 3.33
N PRO A 119 -15.01 -7.39 3.54
CA PRO A 119 -14.94 -6.05 4.11
C PRO A 119 -14.27 -5.96 5.49
N SER A 120 -14.17 -7.08 6.22
CA SER A 120 -13.54 -7.11 7.54
C SER A 120 -12.03 -7.31 7.51
N SER A 121 -11.42 -7.46 6.32
CA SER A 121 -9.98 -7.69 6.18
C SER A 121 -9.15 -6.41 6.42
N PRO A 122 -8.44 -6.28 7.56
CA PRO A 122 -7.60 -5.11 7.81
C PRO A 122 -6.39 -5.06 6.88
N ILE A 123 -5.91 -6.23 6.45
CA ILE A 123 -4.76 -6.36 5.55
C ILE A 123 -5.11 -5.76 4.19
N ALA A 124 -6.26 -6.13 3.60
CA ALA A 124 -6.67 -5.61 2.30
C ALA A 124 -6.80 -4.08 2.32
N GLN A 125 -7.40 -3.51 3.36
CA GLN A 125 -7.52 -2.06 3.53
C GLN A 125 -6.16 -1.36 3.65
N GLN A 126 -5.21 -1.94 4.40
CA GLN A 126 -3.86 -1.42 4.52
C GLN A 126 -3.13 -1.44 3.16
N GLU A 127 -3.28 -2.54 2.41
CA GLU A 127 -2.61 -2.70 1.12
C GLU A 127 -3.18 -1.76 0.04
N ILE A 128 -4.49 -1.46 0.06
CA ILE A 128 -5.09 -0.41 -0.77
C ILE A 128 -4.43 0.94 -0.47
N ARG A 129 -4.38 1.36 0.80
CA ARG A 129 -3.80 2.66 1.19
C ARG A 129 -2.34 2.78 0.73
N ARG A 130 -1.54 1.74 0.98
CA ARG A 130 -0.13 1.70 0.59
C ARG A 130 0.04 1.78 -0.92
N THR A 131 -0.76 1.03 -1.67
CA THR A 131 -0.65 0.99 -3.14
C THR A 131 -1.12 2.30 -3.76
N GLN A 132 -2.17 2.92 -3.21
CA GLN A 132 -2.61 4.24 -3.64
C GLN A 132 -1.52 5.29 -3.43
N GLN A 133 -0.85 5.30 -2.29
CA GLN A 133 0.29 6.19 -2.05
C GLN A 133 1.42 6.02 -3.08
N MET A 134 1.70 4.78 -3.49
CA MET A 134 2.70 4.51 -4.54
C MET A 134 2.25 5.01 -5.91
N ILE A 135 0.96 4.85 -6.24
CA ILE A 135 0.37 5.37 -7.49
C ILE A 135 0.42 6.90 -7.51
N ASP A 136 0.04 7.53 -6.39
CA ASP A 136 0.02 8.99 -6.27
C ASP A 136 1.44 9.56 -6.34
N ALA A 137 2.42 8.89 -5.71
CA ALA A 137 3.83 9.24 -5.83
C ALA A 137 4.36 9.10 -7.27
N ALA A 138 3.88 8.11 -8.02
CA ALA A 138 4.23 7.92 -9.43
C ALA A 138 3.54 8.93 -10.37
N LYS A 139 2.35 9.44 -9.99
CA LYS A 139 1.56 10.41 -10.77
C LYS A 139 1.87 11.87 -10.42
N ALA A 140 2.40 12.13 -9.22
CA ALA A 140 2.85 13.45 -8.85
C ALA A 140 3.81 13.95 -9.93
N PRO A 141 3.58 15.13 -10.52
CA PRO A 141 4.53 15.70 -11.45
C PRO A 141 5.88 15.74 -10.72
N GLY A 142 6.86 15.01 -11.24
CA GLY A 142 8.21 15.13 -10.74
C GLY A 142 8.59 16.62 -10.70
N PRO A 143 9.49 17.03 -9.79
CA PRO A 143 10.06 18.37 -9.85
C PRO A 143 10.44 18.67 -11.31
N LYS A 144 10.01 19.82 -11.85
CA LYS A 144 10.37 20.29 -13.20
C LYS A 144 11.86 20.01 -13.44
N ALA A 145 12.14 19.16 -14.43
CA ALA A 145 13.48 18.79 -14.90
C ALA A 145 14.54 18.71 -13.78
N ALA A 146 14.45 17.69 -12.93
CA ALA A 146 15.69 17.14 -12.38
C ALA A 146 16.36 16.33 -13.51
N THR A 147 17.65 16.60 -13.68
CA THR A 147 18.65 15.81 -14.41
C THR A 147 18.44 14.29 -14.29
N PRO A 148 18.96 13.47 -15.23
CA PRO A 148 18.85 12.01 -15.16
C PRO A 148 19.19 11.52 -13.76
N ALA A 149 18.41 10.56 -13.26
CA ALA A 149 18.51 10.03 -11.91
C ALA A 149 19.99 9.94 -11.50
N PRO A 150 20.37 10.56 -10.38
CA PRO A 150 21.76 10.54 -9.97
C PRO A 150 22.19 9.08 -9.90
N SER A 151 23.22 8.74 -10.68
CA SER A 151 23.93 7.49 -10.53
C SER A 151 24.18 7.25 -9.04
N GLY A 152 24.29 6.00 -8.56
CA GLY A 152 24.55 5.75 -7.13
C GLY A 152 25.77 6.52 -6.57
N LEU A 153 26.61 7.09 -7.44
CA LEU A 153 27.66 8.06 -7.17
C LEU A 153 27.15 9.47 -6.83
N GLU A 154 26.16 10.03 -7.52
CA GLU A 154 25.62 11.37 -7.25
C GLU A 154 24.77 11.42 -5.98
N GLN A 155 24.05 10.34 -5.62
CA GLN A 155 23.36 10.24 -4.31
C GLN A 155 24.37 10.18 -3.15
N ARG A 156 25.50 9.47 -3.35
CA ARG A 156 26.66 9.48 -2.43
C ARG A 156 27.37 10.84 -2.38
N VAL A 157 27.32 11.62 -3.45
CA VAL A 157 27.86 12.99 -3.50
C VAL A 157 26.94 13.98 -2.81
N GLN A 158 25.61 13.81 -2.88
CA GLN A 158 24.64 14.63 -2.16
C GLN A 158 24.60 14.34 -0.65
N GLU A 159 24.69 13.07 -0.24
CA GLU A 159 24.89 12.68 1.17
C GLU A 159 26.21 13.23 1.74
N ALA A 160 27.21 13.49 0.89
CA ALA A 160 28.50 14.04 1.29
C ALA A 160 28.61 15.58 1.24
N GLN A 161 27.60 16.30 0.70
CA GLN A 161 27.75 17.74 0.39
C GLN A 161 26.64 18.67 0.86
N GLY A 162 25.56 18.15 1.47
CA GLY A 162 24.55 19.00 2.12
C GLY A 162 24.78 19.09 3.64
N PRO A 163 24.29 20.15 4.32
CA PRO A 163 23.91 20.01 5.72
C PRO A 163 22.95 18.82 5.76
N VAL A 164 23.35 17.73 6.40
CA VAL A 164 22.41 16.64 6.65
C VAL A 164 21.23 17.30 7.38
N GLU A 165 20.01 17.07 6.94
CA GLU A 165 18.82 17.48 7.67
C GLU A 165 18.25 16.22 8.31
N LEU A 166 17.79 16.32 9.57
CA LEU A 166 17.07 15.21 10.16
C LEU A 166 15.83 14.95 9.30
N ALA A 167 15.66 13.72 8.84
CA ALA A 167 14.37 13.33 8.30
C ALA A 167 13.31 13.59 9.37
N THR A 168 12.10 14.00 8.97
CA THR A 168 10.98 14.24 9.89
C THR A 168 10.53 12.91 10.52
N ILE A 169 11.28 12.45 11.51
CA ILE A 169 11.03 11.20 12.22
C ILE A 169 10.26 11.58 13.48
N SER A 170 8.94 11.37 13.41
CA SER A 170 7.96 11.48 14.49
C SER A 170 7.48 12.90 14.85
N ASN A 171 6.22 13.19 14.50
CA ASN A 171 5.48 14.36 14.98
C ASN A 171 4.79 14.12 16.34
N ILE A 172 5.15 13.05 17.05
CA ILE A 172 4.53 12.72 18.34
C ILE A 172 5.12 13.67 19.40
N PRO A 173 4.29 14.43 20.13
CA PRO A 173 4.76 15.36 21.14
C PRO A 173 5.45 14.61 22.29
N ILE A 174 6.66 15.04 22.63
CA ILE A 174 7.49 14.49 23.69
C ILE A 174 7.19 15.22 24.99
N THR A 175 6.75 14.47 26.01
CA THR A 175 6.57 14.95 27.39
C THR A 175 7.48 14.14 28.29
N LEU A 176 8.41 14.81 28.97
CA LEU A 176 9.49 14.18 29.73
C LEU A 176 9.89 15.06 30.90
N LYS A 177 9.91 14.53 32.12
CA LYS A 177 10.41 15.24 33.30
C LYS A 177 11.36 14.35 34.08
N LEU A 178 12.65 14.64 34.02
CA LEU A 178 13.65 13.81 34.69
C LEU A 178 14.94 14.58 35.02
N THR A 179 15.71 14.03 35.95
CA THR A 179 17.00 14.58 36.42
C THR A 179 18.08 13.51 36.33
N GLU A 180 18.88 13.56 35.27
CA GLU A 180 19.87 12.54 34.92
C GLU A 180 21.07 13.19 34.21
N ASP A 181 22.09 12.39 33.91
CA ASP A 181 23.17 12.72 33.00
C ASP A 181 22.65 13.03 31.60
N THR A 182 23.25 14.05 31.00
CA THR A 182 22.90 14.55 29.67
C THR A 182 22.93 13.49 28.57
N LYS A 183 23.86 12.52 28.64
CA LYS A 183 23.91 11.40 27.68
C LYS A 183 22.64 10.56 27.74
N VAL A 184 22.19 10.20 28.95
CA VAL A 184 20.97 9.42 29.17
C VAL A 184 19.73 10.20 28.72
N ILE A 185 19.69 11.50 28.96
CA ILE A 185 18.61 12.38 28.50
C ILE A 185 18.52 12.36 26.96
N TYR A 186 19.64 12.55 26.26
CA TYR A 186 19.69 12.50 24.80
C TYR A 186 19.28 11.13 24.25
N GLU A 187 19.81 10.04 24.81
CA GLU A 187 19.44 8.68 24.41
C GLU A 187 17.95 8.39 24.64
N THR A 188 17.38 8.90 25.73
CA THR A 188 15.96 8.74 26.04
C THR A 188 15.09 9.44 25.00
N VAL A 189 15.40 10.71 24.69
CA VAL A 189 14.70 11.45 23.63
C VAL A 189 14.90 10.80 22.26
N GLY A 190 16.11 10.31 21.97
CA GLY A 190 16.40 9.59 20.73
C GLY A 190 15.56 8.32 20.59
N LYS A 191 15.47 7.49 21.64
CA LYS A 191 14.63 6.29 21.65
C LYS A 191 13.15 6.61 21.48
N LEU A 192 12.65 7.66 22.15
CA LEU A 192 11.26 8.10 22.03
C LEU A 192 10.92 8.55 20.59
N ALA A 193 11.88 9.16 19.91
CA ALA A 193 11.71 9.63 18.54
C ALA A 193 12.17 8.63 17.46
N GLY A 194 12.71 7.48 17.84
CA GLY A 194 13.22 6.49 16.89
C GLY A 194 14.52 6.90 16.18
N ILE A 195 15.36 7.73 16.79
CA ILE A 195 16.67 8.14 16.28
C ILE A 195 17.81 7.64 17.17
N ASN A 196 18.97 7.41 16.56
CA ASN A 196 20.21 7.08 17.23
C ASN A 196 20.95 8.35 17.66
N VAL A 197 21.70 8.26 18.75
CA VAL A 197 22.53 9.35 19.26
C VAL A 197 23.97 8.88 19.36
N LEU A 198 24.86 9.63 18.72
CA LEU A 198 26.31 9.49 18.84
C LEU A 198 26.85 10.67 19.64
N PHE A 199 27.87 10.42 20.45
CA PHE A 199 28.52 11.45 21.24
C PHE A 199 29.96 11.63 20.81
N ASP A 200 30.44 12.87 20.88
CA ASP A 200 31.86 13.16 20.79
C ASP A 200 32.62 12.41 21.92
N PRO A 201 33.74 11.75 21.63
CA PRO A 201 34.52 11.03 22.65
C PRO A 201 34.99 11.93 23.80
N ASP A 202 35.26 13.20 23.53
CA ASP A 202 35.72 14.18 24.52
C ASP A 202 34.55 14.83 25.27
N TYR A 203 33.31 14.46 24.94
CA TYR A 203 32.13 14.96 25.63
C TYR A 203 31.93 14.26 26.99
N THR A 204 32.16 15.04 28.04
CA THR A 204 31.85 14.66 29.42
C THR A 204 30.39 15.00 29.74
N SER A 205 29.61 13.97 30.10
CA SER A 205 28.22 14.16 30.55
C SER A 205 28.15 14.89 31.89
N ARG A 206 27.03 15.57 32.13
CA ARG A 206 26.76 16.21 33.41
C ARG A 206 25.31 16.01 33.80
N ARG A 207 25.02 16.03 35.10
CA ARG A 207 23.66 15.89 35.60
C ARG A 207 22.88 17.19 35.45
N VAL A 208 21.74 17.13 34.77
CA VAL A 208 20.83 18.28 34.58
C VAL A 208 19.39 17.86 34.82
N LYS A 209 18.53 18.85 35.12
CA LYS A 209 17.10 18.66 35.25
C LYS A 209 16.42 19.18 34.00
N ILE A 210 15.66 18.34 33.31
CA ILE A 210 14.94 18.70 32.09
C ILE A 210 13.44 18.45 32.27
N GLU A 211 12.64 19.44 31.89
CA GLU A 211 11.18 19.36 31.85
C GLU A 211 10.70 19.74 30.43
N LEU A 212 10.18 18.75 29.71
CA LEU A 212 9.59 18.86 28.39
C LEU A 212 8.08 18.62 28.50
N ASN A 213 7.28 19.47 27.87
CA ASN A 213 5.83 19.35 27.88
C ASN A 213 5.28 19.53 26.47
N GLY A 214 4.94 18.41 25.82
CA GLY A 214 4.31 18.41 24.52
C GLY A 214 5.16 19.01 23.38
N VAL A 215 6.48 18.90 23.46
CA VAL A 215 7.41 19.51 22.48
C VAL A 215 7.74 18.57 21.33
N THR A 216 8.11 19.12 20.18
CA THR A 216 8.64 18.33 19.05
C THR A 216 10.05 17.79 19.35
N LEU A 217 10.51 16.80 18.58
CA LEU A 217 11.88 16.27 18.69
C LEU A 217 12.92 17.38 18.57
N GLU A 218 12.81 18.22 17.56
CA GLU A 218 13.77 19.29 17.31
C GLU A 218 13.82 20.28 18.49
N GLN A 219 12.66 20.68 19.00
CA GLN A 219 12.55 21.53 20.18
C GLN A 219 13.15 20.84 21.42
N ALA A 220 12.89 19.55 21.62
CA ALA A 220 13.48 18.78 22.72
C ALA A 220 15.01 18.79 22.64
N LEU A 221 15.58 18.49 21.46
CA LEU A 221 17.02 18.48 21.25
C LEU A 221 17.64 19.86 21.44
N GLN A 222 16.97 20.93 20.99
CA GLN A 222 17.40 22.32 21.20
C GLN A 222 17.39 22.71 22.70
N ILE A 223 16.35 22.35 23.44
CA ILE A 223 16.26 22.62 24.89
C ILE A 223 17.38 21.88 25.63
N ILE A 224 17.58 20.59 25.32
CA ILE A 224 18.64 19.80 25.93
C ILE A 224 20.02 20.37 25.58
N ALA A 225 20.22 20.80 24.33
CA ALA A 225 21.47 21.40 23.86
C ALA A 225 21.83 22.66 24.66
N LEU A 226 20.85 23.56 24.80
CA LEU A 226 21.00 24.79 25.57
C LEU A 226 21.34 24.50 27.04
N GLU A 227 20.58 23.62 27.69
CA GLU A 227 20.77 23.26 29.10
C GLU A 227 22.05 22.45 29.35
N SER A 228 22.57 21.75 28.35
CA SER A 228 23.79 20.94 28.48
C SER A 228 25.06 21.63 27.97
N LYS A 229 24.93 22.83 27.37
CA LYS A 229 26.01 23.51 26.62
C LYS A 229 26.61 22.60 25.55
N THR A 230 25.74 21.93 24.81
CA THR A 230 26.11 21.09 23.67
C THR A 230 25.46 21.62 22.40
N PHE A 231 25.94 21.14 21.27
CA PHE A 231 25.23 21.23 20.01
C PHE A 231 25.04 19.84 19.45
N TRP A 232 24.04 19.70 18.58
CA TRP A 232 23.81 18.49 17.85
C TRP A 232 23.75 18.79 16.36
N ARG A 233 24.08 17.79 15.57
CA ARG A 233 23.84 17.80 14.12
C ARG A 233 23.41 16.42 13.67
N PRO A 234 22.57 16.29 12.66
CA PRO A 234 22.39 15.01 11.99
C PRO A 234 23.68 14.56 11.30
N VAL A 235 23.89 13.24 11.34
CA VAL A 235 24.95 12.54 10.59
C VAL A 235 24.31 11.69 9.49
N THR A 236 23.16 11.10 9.79
CA THR A 236 22.33 10.34 8.85
C THR A 236 20.86 10.72 9.10
N PRO A 237 19.91 10.28 8.25
CA PRO A 237 18.49 10.58 8.45
C PRO A 237 17.94 10.19 9.83
N ASN A 238 18.51 9.19 10.48
CA ASN A 238 18.07 8.65 11.76
C ASN A 238 19.12 8.74 12.88
N THR A 239 20.20 9.51 12.69
CA THR A 239 21.30 9.57 13.67
C THR A 239 21.78 11.00 13.86
N ILE A 240 21.83 11.44 15.11
CA ILE A 240 22.47 12.70 15.51
C ILE A 240 23.84 12.46 16.13
N PHE A 241 24.71 13.44 15.98
CA PHE A 241 25.97 13.58 16.71
C PHE A 241 25.87 14.76 17.66
N VAL A 242 26.25 14.55 18.92
CA VAL A 242 26.19 15.53 20.02
C VAL A 242 27.60 15.80 20.53
N ALA A 243 27.96 17.07 20.65
CA ALA A 243 29.27 17.50 21.12
C ALA A 243 29.19 18.76 21.98
N SER A 244 30.24 19.04 22.75
CA SER A 244 30.36 20.28 23.52
C SER A 244 30.28 21.51 22.61
N ASP A 245 29.47 22.51 23.01
CA ASP A 245 29.32 23.75 22.27
C ASP A 245 30.53 24.66 22.48
N THR A 246 31.59 24.41 21.70
CA THR A 246 32.80 25.23 21.66
C THR A 246 33.12 25.62 20.22
N PRO A 247 33.70 26.81 19.97
CA PRO A 247 34.09 27.22 18.62
C PRO A 247 35.03 26.22 17.92
N ALA A 248 35.95 25.61 18.68
CA ALA A 248 36.84 24.58 18.18
C ALA A 248 36.07 23.35 17.70
N LYS A 249 35.20 22.77 18.55
CA LYS A 249 34.42 21.58 18.17
C LYS A 249 33.44 21.86 17.03
N ARG A 250 32.81 23.04 16.96
CA ARG A 250 31.96 23.39 15.81
C ARG A 250 32.77 23.40 14.52
N LYS A 251 33.95 24.01 14.52
CA LYS A 251 34.85 24.04 13.35
C LYS A 251 35.33 22.64 12.96
N ASP A 252 35.81 21.84 13.89
CA ASP A 252 36.31 20.47 13.61
C ASP A 252 35.22 19.58 12.99
N VAL A 253 34.00 19.75 13.49
CA VAL A 253 32.82 19.00 13.07
C VAL A 253 32.30 19.49 11.71
N GLU A 254 32.47 20.77 11.38
CA GLU A 254 32.14 21.37 10.07
C GLU A 254 33.20 21.07 8.99
N GLN A 255 34.48 20.91 9.36
CA GLN A 255 35.59 20.73 8.41
C GLN A 255 35.78 19.29 7.89
N SER A 256 35.07 18.30 8.46
CA SER A 256 35.20 16.90 8.06
C SER A 256 34.26 16.53 6.90
N VAL A 257 34.53 17.04 5.70
CA VAL A 257 33.84 16.61 4.45
C VAL A 257 34.85 16.19 3.39
N ILE A 258 34.87 14.89 3.05
CA ILE A 258 35.64 14.37 1.92
C ILE A 258 34.88 14.75 0.63
N LYS A 259 35.37 15.75 -0.10
CA LYS A 259 34.85 16.12 -1.43
C LYS A 259 35.68 15.45 -2.52
N THR A 260 35.06 14.56 -3.30
CA THR A 260 35.66 14.05 -4.54
C THR A 260 35.28 15.01 -5.67
N PHE A 261 36.27 15.67 -6.27
CA PHE A 261 36.06 16.55 -7.42
C PHE A 261 36.26 15.76 -8.71
N TYR A 262 35.24 15.72 -9.57
CA TYR A 262 35.36 15.17 -10.91
C TYR A 262 35.77 16.28 -11.87
N LEU A 263 36.95 16.16 -12.46
CA LEU A 263 37.45 17.10 -13.46
C LEU A 263 36.86 16.73 -14.81
N ALA A 264 35.84 17.47 -15.25
CA ALA A 264 35.28 17.33 -16.58
C ALA A 264 36.01 18.27 -17.56
N ASN A 265 36.27 17.78 -18.78
CA ASN A 265 36.84 18.53 -19.90
C ASN A 265 38.36 18.81 -19.89
N LEU A 266 39.15 18.01 -19.17
CA LEU A 266 40.61 18.03 -19.30
C LEU A 266 41.01 17.40 -20.64
N SER A 267 41.30 18.25 -21.62
CA SER A 267 41.68 17.78 -22.96
C SER A 267 43.18 17.57 -23.08
N GLN A 268 43.95 18.22 -22.19
CA GLN A 268 45.41 18.16 -22.19
C GLN A 268 45.98 17.79 -20.80
N PRO A 269 47.04 16.97 -20.73
CA PRO A 269 47.68 16.56 -19.47
C PRO A 269 48.18 17.72 -18.61
N THR A 270 48.50 18.86 -19.22
CA THR A 270 49.00 20.06 -18.53
C THR A 270 47.94 20.72 -17.63
N GLU A 271 46.67 20.71 -18.04
CA GLU A 271 45.57 21.31 -17.25
C GLU A 271 45.33 20.55 -15.94
N LEU A 272 45.57 19.23 -15.92
CA LEU A 272 45.51 18.44 -14.70
C LEU A 272 46.60 18.84 -13.72
N GLN A 273 47.82 19.10 -14.22
CA GLN A 273 48.96 19.53 -13.41
C GLN A 273 48.72 20.90 -12.77
N ASP A 274 48.13 21.83 -13.52
CA ASP A 274 47.82 23.18 -13.05
C ASP A 274 46.71 23.17 -11.99
N VAL A 275 45.68 22.33 -12.17
CA VAL A 275 44.63 22.15 -11.16
C VAL A 275 45.17 21.50 -9.88
N VAL A 276 46.06 20.52 -9.99
CA VAL A 276 46.71 19.89 -8.83
C VAL A 276 47.59 20.90 -8.08
N ASN A 277 48.33 21.75 -8.79
CA ASN A 277 49.15 22.80 -8.18
C ASN A 277 48.29 23.89 -7.53
N ALA A 278 47.19 24.29 -8.16
CA ALA A 278 46.23 25.24 -7.58
C ALA A 278 45.55 24.67 -6.32
N LEU A 279 45.13 23.41 -6.35
CA LEU A 279 44.57 22.74 -5.17
C LEU A 279 45.57 22.64 -4.03
N ARG A 280 46.84 22.31 -4.32
CA ARG A 280 47.91 22.27 -3.32
C ARG A 280 48.13 23.65 -2.68
N GLN A 281 48.11 24.72 -3.47
CA GLN A 281 48.28 26.08 -3.00
C GLN A 281 47.10 26.61 -2.17
N ILE A 282 45.87 26.15 -2.47
CA ILE A 282 44.65 26.52 -1.72
C ILE A 282 44.51 25.71 -0.42
N LEU A 283 44.99 24.46 -0.41
CA LEU A 283 44.90 23.56 0.75
C LEU A 283 46.07 23.70 1.74
N GLU A 284 47.00 24.63 1.51
CA GLU A 284 48.20 24.88 2.33
C GLU A 284 48.94 23.58 2.76
N ILE A 285 49.16 22.69 1.79
CA ILE A 285 50.02 21.49 1.92
C ILE A 285 51.19 21.54 0.95
#